data_AF-A0A7W7WM94-F1
#
_entry.id   AF-A0A7W7WM94-F1
#
_cell.length_a   1.000
_cell.length_b   1.000
_cell.length_c   1.000
_cell.angle_alpha   90.00
_cell.angle_beta   90.00
_cell.angle_gamma   90.00
#
_symmetry.space_group_name_H-M   'P 1'
#
loop_
_entity.id
_entity.type
_entity.pdbx_description
1 polymer ?
#
loop_
_entity_poly.entity_id
_entity_poly.type
_entity_poly.pdbx_seq_one_letter_code
_entity_poly.pdbx_strand_id
1 'polypeptide(L)'
;MSIFGDQHSLPGGLVHPGEDTATALARELREELGLDTAALPDPPRLRRVQDQLTTRPGRDGVFHRLHLVHVLRVPLTVRQDLASVEIDAEDRTEVAWTDVVRAAGLHLYPDVGQALATSSGPDADAAVLLPPMTDLTCRWR
;
A
#
# COMPACT_ATOMS: atom_id res chain seq x y z
N MET A 1 -18.65 18.49 -7.26
CA MET A 1 -17.26 18.70 -7.72
C MET A 1 -16.42 18.94 -6.48
N SER A 2 -15.88 17.87 -5.89
CA SER A 2 -15.08 17.96 -4.67
C SER A 2 -13.72 18.56 -5.03
N ILE A 3 -13.36 19.66 -4.38
CA ILE A 3 -12.11 20.40 -4.58
C ILE A 3 -10.91 19.75 -3.86
N PHE A 4 -11.08 18.53 -3.35
CA PHE A 4 -10.05 17.73 -2.73
C PHE A 4 -9.96 16.43 -3.54
N GLY A 5 -8.87 16.24 -4.28
CA GLY A 5 -8.67 15.03 -5.08
C GLY A 5 -8.78 13.75 -4.26
N ASP A 6 -9.15 12.66 -4.93
CA ASP A 6 -9.47 11.35 -4.35
C ASP A 6 -8.31 10.75 -3.55
N GLN A 7 -8.65 9.96 -2.52
CA GLN A 7 -7.67 9.17 -1.77
C GLN A 7 -7.35 7.89 -2.55
N HIS A 8 -6.07 7.61 -2.73
CA HIS A 8 -5.59 6.34 -3.28
C HIS A 8 -4.98 5.51 -2.15
N SER A 9 -5.10 4.20 -2.21
CA SER A 9 -4.42 3.27 -1.30
C SER A 9 -3.46 2.38 -2.08
N LEU A 10 -2.46 1.86 -1.37
CA LEU A 10 -1.74 0.68 -1.82
C LEU A 10 -2.58 -0.57 -1.51
N PRO A 11 -2.52 -1.61 -2.36
CA PRO A 11 -3.12 -2.90 -2.07
C PRO A 11 -2.62 -3.49 -0.75
N GLY A 12 -3.51 -4.03 0.06
CA GLY A 12 -3.17 -4.62 1.35
C GLY A 12 -4.15 -4.30 2.48
N GLY A 13 -4.04 -5.08 3.54
CA GLY A 13 -4.93 -4.98 4.70
C GLY A 13 -4.29 -5.37 6.03
N LEU A 14 -5.13 -5.82 6.94
CA LEU A 14 -4.73 -6.12 8.31
C LEU A 14 -4.12 -7.52 8.41
N VAL A 15 -3.12 -7.66 9.29
CA VAL A 15 -2.67 -8.98 9.74
C VAL A 15 -3.70 -9.54 10.71
N HIS A 16 -4.30 -10.68 10.38
CA HIS A 16 -5.25 -11.41 11.21
C HIS A 16 -4.56 -12.20 12.32
N PRO A 17 -5.29 -12.57 13.39
CA PRO A 17 -4.74 -13.43 14.43
C PRO A 17 -4.24 -14.78 13.88
N GLY A 18 -2.96 -15.08 14.10
CA GLY A 18 -2.35 -16.36 13.73
C GLY A 18 -1.68 -16.39 12.35
N GLU A 19 -1.73 -15.31 11.57
CA GLU A 19 -0.94 -15.17 10.35
C GLU A 19 0.28 -14.26 10.58
N ASP A 20 1.35 -14.51 9.82
CA ASP A 20 2.49 -13.60 9.73
C ASP A 20 2.29 -12.55 8.63
N THR A 21 3.15 -11.52 8.61
CA THR A 21 3.07 -10.43 7.62
C THR A 21 3.14 -10.91 6.17
N ALA A 22 3.93 -11.94 5.89
CA ALA A 22 4.11 -12.45 4.53
C ALA A 22 2.84 -13.17 4.05
N THR A 23 2.22 -13.94 4.93
CA THR A 23 0.95 -14.63 4.69
C THR A 23 -0.18 -13.62 4.51
N ALA A 24 -0.28 -12.62 5.38
CA ALA A 24 -1.26 -11.54 5.24
C ALA A 24 -1.11 -10.82 3.89
N LEU A 25 0.11 -10.38 3.55
CA LEU A 25 0.37 -9.72 2.27
C LEU A 25 -0.01 -10.59 1.06
N ALA A 26 0.33 -11.88 1.09
CA ALA A 26 0.00 -12.80 0.01
C ALA A 26 -1.51 -13.09 -0.09
N ARG A 27 -2.23 -13.04 1.03
CA ARG A 27 -3.69 -13.14 1.07
C ARG A 27 -4.33 -11.90 0.46
N GLU A 28 -4.00 -10.72 0.96
CA GLU A 28 -4.58 -9.44 0.51
C GLU A 28 -4.31 -9.20 -0.98
N LEU A 29 -3.09 -9.44 -1.48
CA LEU A 29 -2.79 -9.29 -2.91
C LEU A 29 -3.57 -10.27 -3.80
N ARG A 30 -3.95 -11.44 -3.26
CA ARG A 30 -4.78 -12.40 -3.98
C ARG A 30 -6.26 -12.01 -3.93
N GLU A 31 -6.72 -11.56 -2.76
CA GLU A 31 -8.10 -11.10 -2.53
C GLU A 31 -8.41 -9.85 -3.34
N GLU A 32 -7.53 -8.86 -3.36
CA GLU A 32 -7.78 -7.58 -4.04
C GLU A 32 -7.45 -7.64 -5.54
N LEU A 33 -6.32 -8.25 -5.93
CA LEU A 33 -5.78 -8.16 -7.29
C LEU A 33 -5.80 -9.48 -8.08
N GLY A 34 -6.07 -10.61 -7.43
CA GLY A 34 -5.87 -11.93 -8.01
C GLY A 34 -4.39 -12.33 -8.17
N LEU A 35 -3.46 -11.61 -7.51
CA LEU A 35 -2.03 -11.86 -7.65
C LEU A 35 -1.57 -13.05 -6.78
N ASP A 36 -1.06 -14.10 -7.42
CA ASP A 36 -0.34 -15.16 -6.72
C ASP A 36 1.14 -14.82 -6.54
N THR A 37 1.54 -14.48 -5.31
CA THR A 37 2.94 -14.11 -5.00
C THR A 37 3.93 -15.27 -5.19
N ALA A 38 3.46 -16.53 -5.16
CA ALA A 38 4.30 -17.70 -5.43
C ALA A 38 4.70 -17.83 -6.91
N ALA A 39 3.95 -17.18 -7.82
CA ALA A 39 4.25 -17.14 -9.25
C ALA A 39 5.28 -16.05 -9.64
N LEU A 40 5.72 -15.23 -8.67
CA LEU A 40 6.69 -14.17 -8.91
C LEU A 40 8.13 -14.71 -8.87
N PRO A 41 9.07 -14.10 -9.62
CA PRO A 41 10.47 -14.51 -9.63
C PRO A 41 11.18 -14.29 -8.28
N ASP A 42 10.69 -13.35 -7.47
CA ASP A 42 11.24 -13.00 -6.18
C ASP A 42 10.13 -12.78 -5.17
N PRO A 43 10.36 -13.09 -3.88
CA PRO A 43 9.38 -12.77 -2.84
C PRO A 43 9.24 -11.24 -2.66
N PRO A 44 8.08 -10.78 -2.16
CA PRO A 44 7.91 -9.39 -1.73
C PRO A 44 8.98 -8.98 -0.73
N ARG A 45 9.57 -7.79 -0.90
CA ARG A 45 10.60 -7.28 0.01
C ARG A 45 10.10 -6.08 0.77
N LEU A 46 10.16 -6.13 2.10
CA LEU A 46 9.87 -4.99 2.95
C LEU A 46 10.87 -3.87 2.65
N ARG A 47 10.38 -2.68 2.27
CA ARG A 47 11.24 -1.54 1.94
C ARG A 47 10.96 -0.31 2.78
N ARG A 48 9.73 -0.17 3.29
CA ARG A 48 9.36 0.95 4.15
C ARG A 48 8.55 0.46 5.33
N VAL A 49 8.79 1.11 6.46
CA VAL A 49 7.97 0.99 7.65
C VAL A 49 7.50 2.40 8.00
N GLN A 50 6.22 2.57 8.33
CA GLN A 50 5.68 3.87 8.74
C GLN A 50 4.73 3.69 9.91
N ASP A 51 4.99 4.40 10.99
CA ASP A 51 4.07 4.47 12.13
C ASP A 51 2.96 5.49 11.83
N GLN A 52 1.75 5.21 12.30
CA GLN A 52 0.60 6.09 12.21
C GLN A 52 -0.02 6.25 13.59
N LEU A 53 -0.10 7.49 14.07
CA LEU A 53 -0.90 7.89 15.22
C LEU A 53 -1.76 9.09 14.83
N THR A 54 -3.01 8.81 14.47
CA THR A 54 -3.95 9.83 13.97
C THR A 54 -5.31 9.69 14.63
N THR A 55 -6.10 10.75 14.66
CA THR A 55 -7.55 10.69 14.87
C THR A 55 -8.25 10.52 13.52
N ARG A 56 -9.38 9.80 13.48
CA ARG A 56 -10.18 9.61 12.26
C ARG A 56 -11.56 10.24 12.45
N PRO A 57 -12.05 11.06 11.50
CA PRO A 57 -13.42 11.59 11.57
C PRO A 57 -14.43 10.46 11.76
N GLY A 58 -15.34 10.64 12.73
CA GLY A 58 -16.38 9.65 13.04
C GLY A 58 -15.90 8.43 13.85
N ARG A 59 -14.66 8.41 14.33
CA ARG A 59 -14.15 7.36 15.22
C ARG A 59 -13.56 7.95 16.49
N ASP A 60 -13.98 7.41 17.63
CA ASP A 60 -13.43 7.80 18.93
C ASP A 60 -12.04 7.18 19.14
N GLY A 61 -11.16 7.97 19.75
CA GLY A 61 -9.82 7.55 20.16
C GLY A 61 -8.75 7.71 19.09
N VAL A 62 -7.50 7.44 19.51
CA VAL A 62 -6.34 7.47 18.62
C VAL A 62 -6.29 6.18 17.82
N PHE A 63 -6.22 6.32 16.51
CA PHE A 63 -5.96 5.23 15.59
C PHE A 63 -4.45 5.04 15.43
N HIS A 64 -3.98 3.87 15.88
CA HIS A 64 -2.57 3.49 15.84
C HIS A 64 -2.36 2.31 14.89
N ARG A 65 -1.46 2.46 13.91
CA ARG A 65 -1.11 1.40 12.96
C ARG A 65 0.38 1.45 12.61
N LEU A 66 0.97 0.28 12.38
CA LEU A 66 2.28 0.16 11.75
C LEU A 66 2.08 -0.34 10.32
N HIS A 67 2.49 0.47 9.34
CA HIS A 67 2.43 0.14 7.92
C HIS A 67 3.72 -0.52 7.46
N LEU A 68 3.60 -1.67 6.80
CA LEU A 68 4.72 -2.45 6.27
C LEU A 68 4.62 -2.50 4.74
N VAL A 69 5.34 -1.59 4.06
CA VAL A 69 5.23 -1.44 2.61
C VAL A 69 6.29 -2.28 1.90
N HIS A 70 5.81 -3.20 1.08
CA HIS A 70 6.62 -4.14 0.33
C HIS A 70 6.73 -3.73 -1.14
N VAL A 71 7.90 -4.01 -1.73
CA VAL A 71 8.13 -3.85 -3.17
C VAL A 71 8.23 -5.24 -3.80
N LEU A 72 7.52 -5.41 -4.91
CA LEU A 72 7.46 -6.64 -5.69
C LEU A 72 7.93 -6.38 -7.11
N ARG A 73 8.60 -7.36 -7.71
CA ARG A 73 8.87 -7.38 -9.16
C ARG A 73 7.79 -8.21 -9.84
N VAL A 74 6.90 -7.55 -10.58
CA VAL A 74 5.80 -8.22 -11.29
C VAL A 74 6.14 -8.31 -12.77
N PRO A 75 6.32 -9.52 -13.34
CA PRO A 75 6.50 -9.70 -14.77
C PRO A 75 5.31 -9.12 -15.56
N LEU A 76 5.58 -8.59 -16.77
CA LEU A 76 4.51 -8.01 -17.60
C LEU A 76 3.41 -9.02 -17.94
N THR A 77 3.76 -10.30 -18.07
CA THR A 77 2.78 -11.38 -18.30
C THR A 77 1.82 -11.52 -17.12
N VAL A 78 2.33 -11.55 -15.88
CA VAL A 78 1.49 -11.59 -14.67
C VAL A 78 0.66 -10.32 -14.53
N ARG A 79 1.23 -9.15 -14.86
CA ARG A 79 0.51 -7.87 -14.79
C ARG A 79 -0.74 -7.84 -15.68
N GLN A 80 -0.72 -8.51 -16.83
CA GLN A 80 -1.86 -8.53 -17.75
C GLN A 80 -3.07 -9.29 -17.19
N ASP A 81 -2.83 -10.21 -16.25
CA ASP A 81 -3.86 -11.04 -15.63
C ASP A 81 -4.40 -10.46 -14.33
N LEU A 82 -3.82 -9.35 -13.82
CA LEU A 82 -4.30 -8.72 -12.59
C LEU A 82 -5.63 -8.00 -12.79
N ALA A 83 -6.43 -7.99 -11.73
CA ALA A 83 -7.71 -7.31 -11.73
C ALA A 83 -7.56 -5.80 -11.95
N SER A 84 -8.48 -5.22 -12.72
CA SER A 84 -8.58 -3.76 -12.94
C SER A 84 -9.54 -3.08 -11.96
N VAL A 85 -10.20 -3.88 -11.13
CA VAL A 85 -11.10 -3.50 -10.05
C VAL A 85 -10.82 -4.48 -8.91
N GLU A 86 -10.80 -3.99 -7.68
CA GLU A 86 -10.64 -4.82 -6.48
C GLU A 86 -11.71 -5.91 -6.43
N ILE A 87 -11.29 -7.17 -6.23
CA ILE A 87 -12.21 -8.32 -6.36
C ILE A 87 -13.11 -8.47 -5.13
N ASP A 88 -12.63 -8.14 -3.95
CA ASP A 88 -13.31 -8.34 -2.66
C ASP A 88 -13.90 -7.07 -2.03
N ALA A 89 -13.77 -5.92 -2.70
CA ALA A 89 -14.41 -4.69 -2.26
C ALA A 89 -15.95 -4.76 -2.38
N GLU A 90 -16.65 -4.30 -1.35
CA GLU A 90 -18.12 -4.15 -1.38
C GLU A 90 -18.58 -3.11 -2.42
N ASP A 91 -17.75 -2.09 -2.65
CA ASP A 91 -17.92 -1.04 -3.65
C ASP A 91 -16.88 -1.18 -4.78
N ARG A 92 -17.16 -0.59 -5.95
CA ARG A 92 -16.25 -0.66 -7.10
C ARG A 92 -15.02 0.24 -6.88
N THR A 93 -13.94 -0.34 -6.33
CA THR A 93 -12.62 0.31 -6.26
C THR A 93 -11.80 0.01 -7.50
N GLU A 94 -11.44 1.04 -8.29
CA GLU A 94 -10.62 0.85 -9.49
C GLU A 94 -9.13 0.67 -9.16
N VAL A 95 -8.50 -0.34 -9.77
CA VAL A 95 -7.05 -0.59 -9.66
C VAL A 95 -6.34 0.16 -10.78
N ALA A 96 -5.47 1.10 -10.42
CA ALA A 96 -4.72 1.90 -11.36
C ALA A 96 -3.22 1.62 -11.30
N TRP A 97 -2.62 1.37 -12.46
CA TRP A 97 -1.17 1.40 -12.62
C TRP A 97 -0.72 2.83 -12.94
N THR A 98 0.13 3.41 -12.10
CA THR A 98 0.72 4.73 -12.31
C THR A 98 2.24 4.68 -12.28
N ASP A 99 2.89 5.63 -12.93
CA ASP A 99 4.33 5.82 -12.74
C ASP A 99 4.62 6.36 -11.34
N VAL A 100 5.81 6.03 -10.84
CA VAL A 100 6.25 6.35 -9.47
C VAL A 100 6.34 7.86 -9.24
N VAL A 101 6.69 8.64 -10.25
CA VAL A 101 6.82 10.11 -10.14
C VAL A 101 5.44 10.74 -9.96
N ARG A 102 4.45 10.29 -10.73
CA ARG A 102 3.05 10.69 -10.57
C ARG A 102 2.49 10.23 -9.23
N ALA A 103 2.77 8.98 -8.82
CA ALA A 103 2.34 8.45 -7.53
C ALA A 103 2.82 9.33 -6.37
N ALA A 104 4.01 9.94 -6.47
CA ALA A 104 4.55 10.83 -5.45
C ALA A 104 3.75 12.12 -5.24
N GLY A 105 2.92 12.52 -6.22
CA GLY A 105 2.01 13.65 -6.13
C GLY A 105 0.57 13.28 -5.74
N LEU A 106 0.25 11.99 -5.62
CA LEU A 106 -1.09 11.53 -5.23
C LEU A 106 -1.28 11.60 -3.72
N HIS A 107 -2.53 11.69 -3.29
CA HIS A 107 -2.90 11.50 -1.90
C HIS A 107 -2.97 10.00 -1.59
N LEU A 108 -1.81 9.41 -1.29
CA LEU A 108 -1.65 7.98 -1.07
C LEU A 108 -1.80 7.62 0.42
N TYR A 109 -2.45 6.49 0.70
CA TYR A 109 -2.52 5.85 2.01
C TYR A 109 -1.84 4.46 1.96
N PRO A 110 -0.83 4.20 2.81
CA PRO A 110 -0.15 5.13 3.71
C PRO A 110 0.61 6.26 2.97
N ASP A 111 1.04 7.30 3.71
CA ASP A 111 1.71 8.49 3.14
C ASP A 111 3.17 8.19 2.74
N VAL A 112 3.31 7.45 1.64
CA VAL A 112 4.60 6.97 1.14
C VAL A 112 4.97 7.50 -0.23
N GLY A 113 4.10 8.31 -0.86
CA GLY A 113 4.26 8.77 -2.25
C GLY A 113 5.65 9.35 -2.53
N GLN A 114 6.08 10.34 -1.75
CA GLN A 114 7.41 10.97 -1.90
C GLN A 114 8.56 9.96 -1.70
N ALA A 115 8.37 8.96 -0.84
CA ALA A 115 9.37 7.91 -0.58
C ALA A 115 9.45 6.85 -1.67
N LEU A 116 8.44 6.74 -2.54
CA LEU A 116 8.50 5.89 -3.74
C LEU A 116 9.45 6.49 -4.78
N ALA A 117 9.43 7.82 -4.97
CA ALA A 117 10.26 8.52 -5.94
C ALA A 117 11.77 8.47 -5.61
N THR A 118 12.13 8.34 -4.34
CA THR A 118 13.52 8.37 -3.85
C THR A 118 14.18 6.98 -3.83
N SER A 119 13.77 6.09 -4.74
CA SER A 119 14.22 4.68 -4.81
C SER A 119 15.69 4.49 -4.41
N SER A 120 15.92 3.89 -3.24
CA SER A 120 17.13 3.10 -3.04
C SER A 120 17.04 1.95 -4.04
N GLY A 121 18.06 1.72 -4.86
CA GLY A 121 18.00 0.76 -5.97
C GLY A 121 17.53 -0.64 -5.56
N PRO A 122 17.27 -1.54 -6.53
CA PRO A 122 16.72 -2.87 -6.27
C PRO A 122 17.51 -3.69 -5.22
N ASP A 123 18.76 -3.34 -4.95
CA ASP A 123 19.67 -4.01 -4.01
C ASP A 123 19.76 -3.37 -2.61
N ALA A 124 18.94 -2.37 -2.29
CA ALA A 124 18.99 -1.75 -0.97
C ALA A 124 18.42 -2.66 0.14
N ASP A 125 19.26 -3.50 0.74
CA ASP A 125 18.81 -4.62 1.59
C ASP A 125 18.01 -4.26 2.85
N ALA A 126 18.08 -3.01 3.34
CA ALA A 126 17.39 -2.61 4.57
C ALA A 126 16.10 -1.82 4.32
N ALA A 127 15.06 -2.13 5.09
CA ALA A 127 13.85 -1.32 5.15
C ALA A 127 14.16 0.05 5.80
N VAL A 128 13.55 1.11 5.26
CA VAL A 128 13.70 2.47 5.76
C VAL A 128 12.47 2.84 6.60
N LEU A 129 12.71 3.33 7.82
CA LEU A 129 11.66 3.93 8.64
C LEU A 129 11.32 5.32 8.11
N LEU A 130 10.06 5.55 7.76
CA LEU A 130 9.56 6.83 7.29
C LEU A 130 9.10 7.73 8.46
N PRO A 131 9.02 9.05 8.24
CA PRO A 131 8.37 9.94 9.20
C PRO A 131 6.95 9.47 9.54
N PRO A 132 6.53 9.58 10.81
CA PRO A 132 5.23 9.07 11.24
C PRO A 132 4.07 9.87 10.62
N MET A 133 2.98 9.19 10.35
CA MET A 133 1.69 9.81 10.03
C MET A 133 1.04 10.30 11.33
N THR A 134 0.79 11.60 11.41
CA THR A 134 0.15 12.27 12.54
C THR A 134 -0.99 13.14 12.04
N ASP A 135 -1.83 13.67 12.92
CA ASP A 135 -2.89 14.62 12.53
C ASP A 135 -2.36 15.92 11.89
N LEU A 136 -1.05 16.19 12.02
CA LEU A 136 -0.38 17.32 11.36
C LEU A 136 0.03 16.99 9.92
N THR A 137 0.33 15.72 9.63
CA THR A 137 0.92 15.28 8.34
C THR A 137 -0.07 14.52 7.48
N CYS A 138 -1.04 13.85 8.07
CA CYS A 138 -2.07 13.07 7.41
C CYS A 138 -3.44 13.76 7.55
N ARG A 139 -4.14 13.92 6.43
CA ARG A 139 -5.54 14.36 6.41
C ARG A 139 -6.35 13.29 5.70
N TRP A 140 -7.27 12.64 6.41
CA TRP A 140 -8.20 11.69 5.81
C TRP A 140 -9.04 12.37 4.72
N ARG A 141 -9.25 11.68 3.60
CA ARG A 141 -10.12 12.12 2.50
C ARG A 141 -11.15 11.06 2.14
#